data_AF-A0A7G8GH62-F1
#
_entry.id   AF-A0A7G8GH62-F1
#
_cell.length_a   1.000
_cell.length_b   1.000
_cell.length_c   1.000
_cell.angle_alpha   90.00
_cell.angle_beta   90.00
_cell.angle_gamma   90.00
#
_symmetry.space_group_name_H-M   'P 1'
#
loop_
_entity.id
_entity.type
_entity.pdbx_description
1 polymer ?
#
loop_
_entity_poly.entity_id
_entity_poly.type
_entity_poly.pdbx_seq_one_letter_code
_entity_poly.pdbx_strand_id
1 'polypeptide(L)'
;MHSRDAVFLDELCPKLRVRRWRQSLHTHTGQSCIYCGKPSESIDHVLPRSRGGLSVTENCVPACLSCNGHKSDSDVFEWYRRQRFYDPRRAMAIRAWMDGDLRLALRLLQWAQPNQVTPADRTGDKNLTFQTI
;
A
#
# COMPACT_ATOMS: atom_id res chain seq x y z
N MET A 1 18.29 32.49 -6.46
CA MET A 1 18.76 31.58 -5.39
C MET A 1 18.86 30.21 -6.01
N HIS A 2 20.08 29.68 -6.14
CA HIS A 2 20.38 28.55 -7.01
C HIS A 2 19.71 27.26 -6.50
N SER A 3 18.91 26.64 -7.35
CA SER A 3 18.23 25.35 -7.15
C SER A 3 19.17 24.15 -7.05
N ARG A 4 20.47 24.38 -6.82
CA ARG A 4 21.54 23.37 -6.82
C ARG A 4 22.07 23.04 -5.43
N ASP A 5 21.67 23.79 -4.40
CA ASP A 5 22.08 23.58 -3.01
C ASP A 5 21.00 22.91 -2.15
N ALA A 6 19.99 22.30 -2.79
CA ALA A 6 19.05 21.44 -2.08
C ALA A 6 19.77 20.14 -1.70
N VAL A 7 20.61 20.23 -0.67
CA VAL A 7 21.16 19.09 0.04
C VAL A 7 20.00 18.14 0.29
N PHE A 8 20.11 16.90 -0.19
CA PHE A 8 19.05 15.90 -0.10
C PHE A 8 18.65 15.73 1.38
N LEU A 9 17.58 16.40 1.81
CA LEU A 9 17.12 16.38 3.20
C LEU A 9 16.82 14.95 3.69
N ASP A 10 16.57 14.02 2.77
CA ASP A 10 16.38 12.58 3.04
C ASP A 10 17.68 11.83 3.36
N GLU A 11 18.83 12.39 3.02
CA GLU A 11 20.15 11.88 3.38
C GLU A 11 20.59 12.34 4.76
N LEU A 12 20.22 13.58 5.13
CA LEU A 12 20.55 14.15 6.44
C LEU A 12 19.57 13.76 7.55
N CYS A 13 18.32 13.44 7.22
CA CYS A 13 17.30 13.09 8.22
C CYS A 13 16.67 11.71 7.95
N PRO A 14 17.16 10.64 8.60
CA PRO A 14 16.59 9.30 8.47
C PRO A 14 15.09 9.22 8.76
N LYS A 15 14.58 10.06 9.69
CA LYS A 15 13.16 10.12 10.03
C LYS A 15 12.30 10.60 8.85
N LEU A 16 12.77 11.59 8.09
CA LEU A 16 12.06 12.08 6.90
C LEU A 16 12.06 11.02 5.79
N ARG A 17 13.19 10.35 5.57
CA ARG A 17 13.29 9.23 4.63
C ARG A 17 12.29 8.12 4.95
N VAL A 18 12.25 7.66 6.20
CA VAL A 18 11.31 6.61 6.64
C VAL A 18 9.85 7.07 6.48
N ARG A 19 9.54 8.32 6.81
CA ARG A 19 8.18 8.87 6.63
C ARG A 19 7.79 8.90 5.16
N ARG A 20 8.66 9.39 4.27
CA ARG A 20 8.42 9.44 2.82
C ARG A 20 8.26 8.04 2.23
N TRP A 21 9.11 7.11 2.63
CA TRP A 21 9.01 5.70 2.23
C TRP A 21 7.66 5.10 2.65
N ARG A 22 7.25 5.24 3.92
CA ARG A 22 5.92 4.76 4.38
C ARG A 22 4.78 5.40 3.59
N GLN A 23 4.85 6.71 3.34
CA GLN A 23 3.85 7.41 2.53
C GLN A 23 3.79 6.86 1.10
N SER A 24 4.94 6.52 0.51
CA SER A 24 5.00 5.95 -0.83
C SER A 24 4.26 4.62 -0.93
N LEU A 25 4.33 3.75 0.09
CA LEU A 25 3.62 2.46 0.09
C LEU A 25 2.10 2.67 -0.02
N HIS A 26 1.54 3.63 0.71
CA HIS A 26 0.13 4.01 0.60
C HIS A 26 -0.21 4.57 -0.78
N THR A 27 0.64 5.44 -1.32
CA THR A 27 0.38 6.08 -2.62
C THR A 27 0.36 5.05 -3.76
N HIS A 28 1.29 4.10 -3.78
CA HIS A 28 1.38 3.10 -4.85
C HIS A 28 0.20 2.12 -4.87
N THR A 29 -0.43 1.85 -3.72
CA THR A 29 -1.63 1.00 -3.65
C THR A 29 -2.95 1.78 -3.75
N GLY A 30 -2.91 3.06 -4.12
CA GLY A 30 -4.11 3.89 -4.19
C GLY A 30 -4.77 4.15 -2.83
N GLN A 31 -3.98 4.16 -1.75
CA GLN A 31 -4.42 4.25 -0.36
C GLN A 31 -5.34 3.09 0.06
N SER A 32 -5.16 1.92 -0.56
CA SER A 32 -5.95 0.73 -0.30
C SER A 32 -5.17 -0.26 0.58
N CYS A 33 -5.87 -0.84 1.56
CA CYS A 33 -5.37 -1.93 2.39
C CYS A 33 -5.13 -3.16 1.52
N ILE A 34 -3.92 -3.75 1.61
CA ILE A 34 -3.55 -4.92 0.81
C ILE A 34 -4.46 -6.14 1.10
N TYR A 35 -4.97 -6.25 2.33
CA TYR A 35 -5.79 -7.38 2.79
C TYR A 35 -7.25 -7.28 2.37
N CYS A 36 -7.94 -6.20 2.75
CA CYS A 36 -9.39 -6.08 2.57
C CYS A 36 -9.82 -5.04 1.52
N GLY A 37 -8.88 -4.21 1.05
CA GLY A 37 -9.16 -3.17 0.08
C GLY A 37 -9.92 -1.94 0.59
N LYS A 38 -10.14 -1.83 1.90
CA LYS A 38 -10.61 -0.58 2.55
C LYS A 38 -9.47 0.44 2.62
N PRO A 39 -9.74 1.72 2.93
CA PRO A 39 -8.68 2.72 3.11
C PRO A 39 -7.57 2.24 4.06
N SER A 40 -6.32 2.40 3.65
CA SER A 40 -5.15 2.08 4.47
C SER A 40 -4.79 3.25 5.37
N GLU A 41 -4.46 2.95 6.63
CA GLU A 41 -4.19 3.95 7.67
C GLU A 41 -2.84 3.71 8.37
N SER A 42 -2.29 2.50 8.20
CA SER A 42 -1.06 2.05 8.85
C SER A 42 -0.22 1.22 7.88
N ILE A 43 1.03 0.96 8.27
CA ILE A 43 1.90 0.00 7.61
C ILE A 43 2.00 -1.21 8.51
N ASP A 44 1.68 -2.38 7.96
CA ASP A 44 1.81 -3.68 8.62
C ASP A 44 3.07 -4.40 8.15
N HIS A 45 3.62 -5.22 9.03
CA HIS A 45 4.73 -6.13 8.76
C HIS A 45 4.17 -7.51 8.46
N VAL A 46 4.35 -7.96 7.22
CA VAL A 46 3.83 -9.25 6.74
C VAL A 46 4.38 -10.40 7.58
N LEU A 47 5.71 -10.49 7.69
CA LEU A 47 6.40 -11.16 8.78
C LEU A 47 6.47 -10.19 9.98
N PRO A 48 5.83 -10.51 11.12
CA PRO A 48 5.79 -9.60 12.26
C PRO A 48 7.18 -9.25 12.80
N ARG A 49 7.34 -8.02 13.30
CA ARG A 49 8.61 -7.58 13.93
C ARG A 49 9.02 -8.45 15.12
N SER A 50 8.04 -8.93 15.91
CA SER A 50 8.27 -9.85 17.02
C SER A 50 8.89 -11.18 16.59
N ARG A 51 8.80 -11.52 15.29
CA ARG A 51 9.36 -12.72 14.67
C ARG A 51 10.50 -12.39 13.70
N GLY A 52 11.15 -11.24 13.85
CA GLY A 52 12.32 -10.84 13.06
C GLY A 52 12.01 -10.11 11.75
N GLY A 53 10.76 -9.71 11.51
CA GLY A 53 10.36 -8.95 10.33
C GLY A 53 11.10 -7.62 10.16
N LEU A 54 11.78 -7.44 9.03
CA LEU A 54 12.50 -6.22 8.68
C LEU A 54 11.55 -5.11 8.19
N SER A 55 11.96 -3.85 8.34
CA SER A 55 11.23 -2.71 7.76
C SER A 55 11.75 -2.41 6.34
N VAL A 56 11.45 -3.33 5.42
CA VAL A 56 11.80 -3.26 4.00
C VAL A 56 10.53 -3.34 3.16
N THR A 57 10.60 -2.92 1.90
CA THR A 57 9.41 -2.83 1.03
C THR A 57 8.72 -4.18 0.91
N GLU A 58 9.47 -5.27 0.76
CA GLU A 58 8.98 -6.64 0.61
C GLU A 58 8.19 -7.13 1.84
N ASN A 59 8.47 -6.57 3.02
CA ASN A 59 7.82 -6.97 4.27
C ASN A 59 6.81 -5.94 4.79
N CYS A 60 6.79 -4.72 4.26
CA CYS A 60 5.95 -3.64 4.73
C CYS A 60 4.85 -3.31 3.72
N VAL A 61 3.60 -3.47 4.15
CA VAL A 61 2.41 -3.31 3.30
C VAL A 61 1.42 -2.31 3.89
N PRO A 62 0.68 -1.56 3.07
CA PRO A 62 -0.38 -0.68 3.55
C PRO A 62 -1.57 -1.50 4.07
N ALA A 63 -2.03 -1.18 5.28
CA ALA A 63 -3.13 -1.86 5.95
C ALA A 63 -4.05 -0.89 6.70
N CYS A 64 -5.35 -1.22 6.78
CA CYS A 64 -6.26 -0.53 7.70
C CYS A 64 -5.99 -0.97 9.15
N LEU A 65 -6.38 -0.16 10.13
CA LEU A 65 -6.13 -0.47 11.55
C LEU A 65 -6.78 -1.78 11.99
N SER A 66 -7.99 -2.08 11.47
CA SER A 66 -8.72 -3.32 11.79
C SER A 66 -7.98 -4.57 11.32
N CYS A 67 -7.49 -4.61 10.07
CA CYS A 67 -6.75 -5.77 9.56
C CYS A 67 -5.41 -5.93 10.25
N ASN A 68 -4.66 -4.84 10.41
CA ASN A 68 -3.35 -4.86 11.08
C ASN A 68 -3.48 -5.37 12.52
N GLY A 69 -4.41 -4.82 13.30
CA GLY A 69 -4.66 -5.27 14.67
C GLY A 69 -5.16 -6.72 14.76
N HIS A 70 -6.02 -7.17 13.84
CA HIS A 70 -6.53 -8.54 13.86
C HIS A 70 -5.47 -9.57 13.43
N LYS A 71 -4.57 -9.21 12.49
CA LYS A 71 -3.44 -10.06 12.11
C LYS A 71 -2.45 -10.17 13.27
N SER A 72 -2.10 -9.04 13.89
CA SER A 72 -1.12 -8.98 14.97
C SER A 72 0.18 -9.72 14.56
N ASP A 73 0.63 -10.68 15.36
CA ASP A 73 1.80 -11.50 15.13
C ASP A 73 1.51 -12.83 14.40
N SER A 74 0.30 -13.02 13.86
CA SER A 74 -0.06 -14.22 13.11
C SER A 74 0.70 -14.31 11.78
N ASP A 75 0.85 -15.55 11.28
CA ASP A 75 1.27 -15.76 9.90
C ASP A 75 0.25 -15.13 8.94
N VAL A 76 0.75 -14.36 7.97
CA VAL A 76 -0.10 -13.58 7.08
C VAL A 76 -1.05 -14.45 6.26
N PHE A 77 -0.58 -15.59 5.75
CA PHE A 77 -1.34 -16.40 4.82
C PHE A 77 -2.35 -17.28 5.55
N GLU A 78 -1.96 -17.80 6.71
CA GLU A 78 -2.88 -18.51 7.60
C GLU A 78 -4.00 -17.57 8.08
N TRP A 79 -3.64 -16.40 8.59
CA TRP A 79 -4.60 -15.40 9.05
C TRP A 79 -5.52 -14.96 7.90
N TYR A 80 -4.96 -14.59 6.74
CA TYR A 80 -5.73 -14.04 5.64
C TYR A 80 -6.75 -15.05 5.10
N ARG A 81 -6.38 -16.33 5.01
CA ARG A 81 -7.26 -17.42 4.56
C ARG A 81 -8.50 -17.60 5.44
N ARG A 82 -8.43 -17.22 6.72
CA ARG A 82 -9.55 -17.32 7.68
C ARG A 82 -10.50 -16.11 7.62
N GLN A 83 -10.18 -15.05 6.87
CA GLN A 83 -10.99 -13.83 6.84
C GLN A 83 -12.20 -13.98 5.92
N ARG A 84 -13.33 -13.36 6.31
CA ARG A 84 -14.56 -13.34 5.48
C ARG A 84 -14.40 -12.62 4.14
N PHE A 85 -13.40 -11.75 4.03
CA PHE A 85 -13.06 -10.99 2.83
C PHE A 85 -11.86 -11.58 2.08
N TYR A 86 -11.54 -12.85 2.31
CA TYR A 86 -10.46 -13.53 1.58
C TYR A 86 -10.69 -13.44 0.08
N ASP A 87 -9.66 -13.03 -0.65
CA ASP A 87 -9.61 -13.02 -2.10
C ASP A 87 -8.30 -13.68 -2.57
N PRO A 88 -8.34 -14.76 -3.38
CA PRO A 88 -7.14 -15.42 -3.86
C PRO A 88 -6.23 -14.47 -4.67
N ARG A 89 -6.78 -13.46 -5.36
CA ARG A 89 -5.98 -12.47 -6.11
C ARG A 89 -5.14 -11.60 -5.17
N ARG A 90 -5.70 -11.22 -4.02
CA ARG A 90 -4.97 -10.48 -2.99
C ARG A 90 -3.94 -11.35 -2.27
N ALA A 91 -4.26 -12.63 -2.04
CA ALA A 91 -3.27 -13.58 -1.52
C ALA A 91 -2.06 -13.71 -2.46
N MET A 92 -2.31 -13.79 -3.77
CA MET A 92 -1.25 -13.76 -4.78
C MET A 92 -0.52 -12.41 -4.81
N ALA A 93 -1.22 -11.29 -4.65
CA ALA A 93 -0.59 -9.98 -4.58
C ALA A 93 0.36 -9.84 -3.38
N ILE A 94 -0.04 -10.34 -2.20
CA ILE A 94 0.80 -10.35 -1.00
C ILE A 94 2.05 -11.19 -1.25
N ARG A 95 1.93 -12.36 -1.89
CA ARG A 95 3.08 -13.19 -2.25
C ARG A 95 4.02 -12.47 -3.22
N ALA A 96 3.50 -11.94 -4.31
CA ALA A 96 4.30 -11.19 -5.28
C ALA A 96 5.02 -10.00 -4.63
N TRP A 97 4.35 -9.31 -3.69
CA TRP A 97 4.94 -8.22 -2.91
C TRP A 97 6.11 -8.70 -2.05
N MET A 98 5.96 -9.82 -1.35
CA MET A 98 7.02 -10.44 -0.55
C MET A 98 8.22 -10.90 -1.39
N ASP A 99 7.97 -11.34 -2.62
CA ASP A 99 9.00 -11.77 -3.55
C ASP A 99 9.69 -10.59 -4.27
N GLY A 100 9.25 -9.34 -4.02
CA GLY A 100 9.78 -8.13 -4.64
C GLY A 100 9.21 -7.81 -6.02
N ASP A 101 8.28 -8.61 -6.54
CA ASP A 101 7.57 -8.32 -7.80
C ASP A 101 6.40 -7.36 -7.56
N LEU A 102 6.74 -6.10 -7.29
CA LEU A 102 5.78 -5.04 -7.03
C LEU A 102 4.87 -4.77 -8.23
N ARG A 103 5.35 -4.98 -9.46
CA ARG A 103 4.55 -4.77 -10.67
C ARG A 103 3.39 -5.76 -10.73
N LEU A 104 3.67 -7.04 -10.51
CA LEU A 104 2.65 -8.08 -10.44
C LEU A 104 1.72 -7.85 -9.25
N ALA A 105 2.25 -7.53 -8.08
CA ALA A 105 1.47 -7.27 -6.88
C ALA A 105 0.43 -6.16 -7.12
N LEU A 106 0.85 -5.01 -7.66
CA LEU A 106 -0.05 -3.88 -7.94
C LEU A 106 -1.10 -4.23 -9.00
N ARG A 107 -0.75 -5.01 -10.03
CA ARG A 107 -1.70 -5.45 -11.05
C ARG A 107 -2.78 -6.37 -10.48
N LEU A 108 -2.40 -7.30 -9.61
CA LEU A 108 -3.33 -8.20 -8.92
C LEU A 108 -4.27 -7.43 -7.98
N LEU A 109 -3.77 -6.40 -7.27
CA LEU A 109 -4.62 -5.54 -6.44
C LEU A 109 -5.64 -4.76 -7.27
N GLN A 110 -5.24 -4.22 -8.42
CA GLN A 110 -6.15 -3.53 -9.34
C GLN A 110 -7.27 -4.46 -9.83
N TRP A 111 -6.96 -5.72 -10.15
CA TRP A 111 -7.99 -6.69 -10.54
C TRP A 111 -8.87 -7.16 -9.39
N ALA A 112 -8.36 -7.16 -8.15
CA ALA A 112 -9.17 -7.48 -6.98
C ALA A 112 -10.21 -6.38 -6.68
N GLN A 113 -9.96 -5.14 -7.11
CA GLN A 113 -10.87 -4.00 -6.95
C GLN A 113 -10.82 -3.05 -8.16
N PRO A 114 -11.49 -3.39 -9.28
CA PRO A 114 -11.40 -2.63 -10.53
C PRO A 114 -11.99 -1.22 -10.45
N ASN A 115 -12.88 -0.95 -9.49
CA ASN A 115 -13.60 0.33 -9.36
C ASN A 115 -12.93 1.33 -8.39
N GLN A 116 -11.74 1.04 -7.87
CA GLN A 116 -11.02 2.03 -7.06
C GLN A 116 -10.28 3.01 -7.97
N VAL A 117 -10.92 4.17 -8.19
CA VAL A 117 -10.37 5.33 -8.90
C VAL A 117 -9.04 5.72 -8.25
N THR A 118 -7.94 5.59 -9.01
CA THR A 118 -6.62 5.96 -8.52
C THR A 118 -6.57 7.48 -8.28
N PRO A 119 -5.72 7.99 -7.37
CA PRO A 119 -5.57 9.45 -7.21
C PRO A 119 -5.16 10.17 -8.52
N ALA A 120 -4.47 9.47 -9.43
CA ALA A 120 -4.09 9.97 -10.75
C ALA A 120 -5.30 10.18 -11.69
N ASP A 121 -6.36 9.38 -11.55
CA ASP A 121 -7.60 9.55 -12.33
C ASP A 121 -8.44 10.76 -11.86
N ARG A 122 -8.21 11.28 -10.65
CA ARG A 122 -8.98 12.43 -10.13
C ARG A 122 -8.55 13.78 -10.69
N THR A 123 -7.40 13.86 -11.35
CA THR A 123 -6.87 15.09 -11.94
C THR A 123 -7.37 15.38 -13.36
N GLY A 124 -8.25 14.53 -13.92
CA GLY A 124 -8.62 14.56 -15.34
C GLY A 124 -10.00 15.10 -15.72
N ASP A 125 -10.93 15.38 -14.79
CA ASP A 125 -12.30 15.79 -15.17
C ASP A 125 -12.79 16.99 -14.34
N LYS A 126 -12.45 18.19 -14.80
CA LYS A 126 -13.15 19.43 -14.47
C LYS A 126 -13.35 20.23 -15.75
N ASN A 127 -14.19 19.76 -16.67
CA ASN A 127 -14.92 20.59 -17.66
C ASN A 127 -15.75 19.74 -18.62
N LEU A 128 -16.89 19.23 -18.18
CA LEU A 128 -18.00 18.88 -19.09
C LEU A 128 -19.33 19.26 -18.42
N THR A 129 -19.63 20.55 -18.40
CA THR A 129 -21.00 21.05 -18.22
C THR A 129 -21.80 20.71 -19.47
N PHE A 130 -22.65 19.70 -19.39
CA PHE A 130 -23.72 19.53 -20.37
C PHE A 130 -24.88 20.46 -19.99
N GLN A 131 -24.95 21.63 -20.63
CA GLN A 131 -26.20 22.38 -20.72
C GLN A 131 -27.12 21.65 -21.68
N THR A 132 -28.26 21.21 -21.18
CA THR A 132 -29.34 20.64 -22.00
C THR A 132 -30.19 21.80 -22.51
N ILE A 133 -30.37 21.87 -23.83
CA ILE A 133 -31.35 22.74 -24.52
C ILE A 133 -32.70 22.02 -24.48
#